data_AF-A0A9P8FGQ8-F1
#
_entry.id   AF-A0A9P8FGQ8-F1
#
_cell.length_a   1.000
_cell.length_b   1.000
_cell.length_c   1.000
_cell.angle_alpha   90.00
_cell.angle_beta   90.00
_cell.angle_gamma   90.00
#
_symmetry.space_group_name_H-M   'P 1'
#
loop_
_entity.id
_entity.type
_entity.pdbx_description
1 polymer ?
#
loop_
_entity_poly.entity_id
_entity_poly.type
_entity_poly.pdbx_seq_one_letter_code
_entity_poly.pdbx_strand_id
1 'polypeptide(L)'
;MPPARKRRAPANEDPDDSDADVRPPQRRRVSDEADEDDYAGGEASTTQGDGNFEAMVKNMVRLALACEYSRTPIRRTDITARVLGTNARQFKAVFNEAQTQLRGTFGMEMTELPQKEKVTLAQRRAAQKSQATQKSSGFWILTSVLPERFRQPEILPPSQAPTSELESQYTGLYTFVVSLIFLNGGMLPDAKL
;
A
#
# COMPACT_ATOMS: atom_id res chain seq x y z
N MET A 1 -14.84 8.57 -59.71
CA MET A 1 -16.05 8.91 -58.93
C MET A 1 -17.03 7.72 -58.94
N PRO A 2 -18.03 7.66 -58.04
CA PRO A 2 -19.02 6.55 -57.90
C PRO A 2 -20.25 6.81 -58.83
N PRO A 3 -21.51 6.34 -58.61
CA PRO A 3 -22.09 5.42 -57.59
C PRO A 3 -23.22 4.44 -58.05
N ALA A 4 -23.56 3.45 -57.19
CA ALA A 4 -24.92 2.89 -56.97
C ALA A 4 -24.87 1.92 -55.75
N ARG A 5 -25.66 1.93 -54.67
CA ARG A 5 -26.83 2.69 -54.13
C ARG A 5 -28.26 2.10 -54.32
N LYS A 6 -28.83 1.64 -53.18
CA LYS A 6 -30.27 1.57 -52.72
C LYS A 6 -31.13 0.28 -52.93
N ARG A 7 -31.68 -0.19 -51.79
CA ARG A 7 -33.06 -0.70 -51.50
C ARG A 7 -33.53 -2.02 -52.17
N ARG A 8 -34.06 -2.99 -51.40
CA ARG A 8 -35.44 -2.95 -50.83
C ARG A 8 -35.69 -3.92 -49.64
N ALA A 9 -36.74 -3.59 -48.88
CA ALA A 9 -37.64 -4.41 -48.05
C ALA A 9 -39.08 -3.83 -48.30
N PRO A 10 -40.22 -4.28 -47.70
CA PRO A 10 -40.50 -5.36 -46.73
C PRO A 10 -41.23 -6.54 -47.45
N ALA A 11 -42.22 -7.34 -46.97
CA ALA A 11 -43.08 -7.32 -45.77
C ALA A 11 -43.71 -8.72 -45.46
N ASN A 12 -44.45 -8.79 -44.34
CA ASN A 12 -45.66 -9.59 -43.99
C ASN A 12 -45.83 -9.44 -42.45
N GLU A 13 -46.76 -8.64 -41.93
CA GLU A 13 -48.22 -8.86 -41.79
C GLU A 13 -48.61 -9.75 -40.57
N ASP A 14 -48.60 -9.14 -39.37
CA ASP A 14 -49.76 -8.81 -38.49
C ASP A 14 -50.96 -9.79 -38.34
N PRO A 15 -51.80 -9.68 -37.29
CA PRO A 15 -51.55 -9.34 -35.87
C PRO A 15 -52.32 -10.28 -34.88
N ASP A 16 -52.15 -10.10 -33.55
CA ASP A 16 -53.27 -10.22 -32.59
C ASP A 16 -53.01 -9.41 -31.30
N ASP A 17 -54.04 -9.22 -30.48
CA ASP A 17 -54.17 -8.19 -29.44
C ASP A 17 -53.93 -8.69 -27.99
N SER A 18 -53.42 -7.82 -27.10
CA SER A 18 -53.68 -7.77 -25.64
C SER A 18 -52.78 -6.79 -24.86
N ASP A 19 -53.36 -6.27 -23.77
CA ASP A 19 -52.92 -5.11 -22.99
C ASP A 19 -51.50 -5.07 -22.39
N ALA A 20 -51.08 -3.82 -22.17
CA ALA A 20 -49.87 -3.34 -21.53
C ALA A 20 -49.56 -3.88 -20.12
N ASP A 21 -48.26 -3.93 -19.76
CA ASP A 21 -47.81 -3.35 -18.49
C ASP A 21 -46.32 -2.91 -18.43
N VAL A 22 -46.01 -2.09 -17.41
CA VAL A 22 -44.74 -1.63 -16.82
C VAL A 22 -43.46 -1.54 -17.68
N ARG A 23 -43.00 -0.30 -17.90
CA ARG A 23 -41.56 0.02 -18.07
C ARG A 23 -40.86 0.12 -16.70
N PRO A 24 -39.73 -0.56 -16.43
CA PRO A 24 -38.99 -0.40 -15.17
C PRO A 24 -38.33 1.01 -15.07
N PRO A 25 -38.55 1.79 -14.00
CA PRO A 25 -38.09 3.17 -13.92
C PRO A 25 -36.65 3.32 -13.40
N GLN A 26 -35.90 4.21 -14.05
CA GLN A 26 -34.54 4.60 -13.67
C GLN A 26 -34.55 5.55 -12.44
N ARG A 27 -34.16 5.06 -11.26
CA ARG A 27 -33.84 5.87 -10.06
C ARG A 27 -32.39 5.59 -9.65
N ARG A 28 -31.46 6.54 -9.83
CA ARG A 28 -31.20 7.70 -8.95
C ARG A 28 -30.63 7.23 -7.60
N ARG A 29 -29.29 7.22 -7.50
CA ARG A 29 -28.57 7.13 -6.22
C ARG A 29 -29.03 8.26 -5.30
N VAL A 30 -29.14 7.95 -4.01
CA VAL A 30 -29.29 8.92 -2.92
C VAL A 30 -27.89 9.18 -2.35
N SER A 31 -27.62 10.41 -1.94
CA SER A 31 -26.40 10.80 -1.25
C SER A 31 -26.41 10.30 0.20
N ASP A 32 -25.24 9.96 0.72
CA ASP A 32 -24.91 10.23 2.13
C ASP A 32 -23.80 11.30 2.13
N GLU A 33 -23.79 12.13 3.17
CA GLU A 33 -22.92 13.31 3.32
C GLU A 33 -22.05 13.18 4.58
N ALA A 34 -21.02 14.02 4.68
CA ALA A 34 -19.89 13.95 5.63
C ALA A 34 -18.88 12.81 5.37
N ASP A 35 -17.58 12.96 5.67
CA ASP A 35 -16.90 14.10 6.31
C ASP A 35 -16.03 14.93 5.34
N GLU A 36 -15.99 16.25 5.55
CA GLU A 36 -15.05 17.17 4.89
C GLU A 36 -13.72 17.24 5.66
N ASP A 37 -12.81 16.29 5.37
CA ASP A 37 -11.43 16.34 5.87
C ASP A 37 -10.63 17.39 5.06
N ASP A 38 -10.82 18.68 5.38
CA ASP A 38 -10.12 19.82 4.75
C ASP A 38 -8.62 19.81 5.10
N TYR A 39 -7.87 18.96 4.40
CA TYR A 39 -6.42 19.05 4.32
C TYR A 39 -6.01 20.27 3.52
N ALA A 40 -6.06 21.43 4.18
CA ALA A 40 -5.64 22.73 3.68
C ALA A 40 -4.42 22.61 2.75
N GLY A 41 -4.69 22.73 1.44
CA GLY A 41 -3.73 22.45 0.38
C GLY A 41 -2.68 23.53 0.27
N GLY A 42 -1.70 23.50 1.20
CA GLY A 42 -0.60 24.45 1.26
C GLY A 42 0.05 24.64 -0.11
N GLU A 43 -0.05 25.85 -0.64
CA GLU A 43 0.20 26.12 -2.06
C GLU A 43 1.61 25.68 -2.48
N ALA A 44 1.71 25.12 -3.70
CA ALA A 44 2.96 24.64 -4.27
C ALA A 44 3.89 25.80 -4.67
N SER A 45 4.42 26.52 -3.68
CA SER A 45 5.45 27.54 -3.85
C SER A 45 6.62 26.93 -4.61
N THR A 46 6.76 27.35 -5.88
CA THR A 46 7.71 26.77 -6.83
C THR A 46 9.11 27.35 -6.60
N THR A 47 9.63 27.14 -5.39
CA THR A 47 10.99 27.49 -4.99
C THR A 47 11.93 26.45 -5.61
N GLN A 48 12.48 26.82 -6.76
CA GLN A 48 13.00 25.91 -7.78
C GLN A 48 14.37 25.32 -7.41
N GLY A 49 14.39 24.06 -6.99
CA GLY A 49 15.61 23.34 -6.61
C GLY A 49 15.47 22.68 -5.24
N ASP A 50 16.22 23.18 -4.26
CA ASP A 50 16.49 22.49 -3.00
C ASP A 50 15.26 22.37 -2.09
N GLY A 51 14.40 23.40 -2.03
CA GLY A 51 13.19 23.38 -1.19
C GLY A 51 12.20 22.26 -1.58
N ASN A 52 12.11 21.93 -2.87
CA ASN A 52 11.32 20.79 -3.35
C ASN A 52 11.95 19.45 -2.94
N PHE A 53 13.28 19.33 -2.94
CA PHE A 53 13.97 18.12 -2.46
C PHE A 53 13.75 17.93 -0.96
N GLU A 54 13.92 18.99 -0.15
CA GLU A 54 13.69 18.95 1.29
C GLU A 54 12.22 18.61 1.63
N ALA A 55 11.26 19.17 0.87
CA ALA A 55 9.84 18.83 1.00
C ALA A 55 9.57 17.35 0.68
N MET A 56 10.18 16.79 -0.37
CA MET A 56 10.08 15.36 -0.67
C MET A 56 10.69 14.48 0.43
N VAL A 57 11.80 14.89 1.06
CA VAL A 57 12.37 14.18 2.21
C VAL A 57 11.41 14.21 3.40
N LYS A 58 10.92 15.39 3.79
CA LYS A 58 9.95 15.56 4.88
C LYS A 58 8.67 14.74 4.64
N ASN A 59 8.17 14.71 3.40
CA ASN A 59 7.01 13.90 3.01
C ASN A 59 7.30 12.39 3.06
N MET A 60 8.53 11.93 2.74
CA MET A 60 8.92 10.53 2.91
C MET A 60 8.98 10.12 4.38
N VAL A 61 9.58 10.96 5.23
CA VAL A 61 9.64 10.76 6.69
C VAL A 61 8.22 10.70 7.28
N ARG A 62 7.35 11.66 6.92
CA ARG A 62 5.95 11.68 7.37
C ARG A 62 5.16 10.46 6.92
N LEU A 63 5.35 9.99 5.68
CA LEU A 63 4.74 8.76 5.17
C LEU A 63 5.22 7.54 5.96
N ALA A 64 6.52 7.43 6.23
CA ALA A 64 7.08 6.29 6.96
C ALA A 64 6.55 6.22 8.41
N LEU A 65 6.49 7.35 9.11
CA LEU A 65 5.93 7.45 10.47
C LEU A 65 4.42 7.13 10.50
N ALA A 66 3.65 7.56 9.50
CA ALA A 66 2.22 7.23 9.41
C ALA A 66 1.97 5.75 9.09
N CYS A 67 2.82 5.14 8.27
CA CYS A 67 2.79 3.70 8.01
C CYS A 67 3.15 2.88 9.25
N GLU A 68 4.16 3.30 10.03
CA GLU A 68 4.51 2.66 11.30
C GLU A 68 3.36 2.76 12.31
N TYR A 69 2.80 3.95 12.51
CA TYR A 69 1.66 4.15 13.40
C TYR A 69 0.48 3.23 13.03
N SER A 70 0.17 3.12 11.74
CA SER A 70 -0.91 2.25 11.22
C SER A 70 -0.53 0.77 11.05
N ARG A 71 0.69 0.36 11.41
CA ARG A 71 1.25 -0.99 11.21
C ARG A 71 1.14 -1.48 9.74
N THR A 72 1.21 -0.56 8.78
CA THR A 72 1.11 -0.84 7.35
C THR A 72 2.48 -0.86 6.66
N PRO A 73 2.75 -1.80 5.72
CA PRO A 73 4.00 -1.80 4.98
C PRO A 73 4.05 -0.63 3.99
N ILE A 74 5.17 0.10 3.98
CA ILE A 74 5.43 1.23 3.09
C ILE A 74 5.67 0.69 1.67
N ARG A 75 4.80 1.02 0.72
CA ARG A 75 4.87 0.50 -0.65
C ARG A 75 5.57 1.46 -1.61
N ARG A 76 6.33 0.92 -2.57
CA ARG A 76 7.01 1.71 -3.62
C ARG A 76 6.04 2.52 -4.48
N THR A 77 4.83 2.00 -4.70
CA THR A 77 3.72 2.71 -5.35
C THR A 77 3.36 3.98 -4.60
N ASP A 78 3.23 3.89 -3.29
CA ASP A 78 2.69 4.94 -2.43
C ASP A 78 3.73 6.05 -2.22
N ILE A 79 5.01 5.67 -2.08
CA ILE A 79 6.13 6.62 -2.18
C ILE A 79 6.10 7.38 -3.52
N THR A 80 5.87 6.68 -4.63
CA THR A 80 5.87 7.32 -5.95
C THR A 80 4.69 8.27 -6.11
N ALA A 81 3.49 7.88 -5.68
CA ALA A 81 2.28 8.69 -5.79
C ALA A 81 2.20 9.85 -4.78
N ARG A 82 2.60 9.63 -3.51
CA ARG A 82 2.40 10.58 -2.40
C ARG A 82 3.62 11.45 -2.08
N VAL A 83 4.81 11.09 -2.55
CA VAL A 83 6.06 11.81 -2.24
C VAL A 83 6.72 12.36 -3.50
N LEU A 84 6.95 11.51 -4.51
CA LEU A 84 7.78 11.89 -5.67
C LEU A 84 6.99 12.51 -6.81
N GLY A 85 5.76 12.07 -7.04
CA GLY A 85 4.97 12.43 -8.22
C GLY A 85 5.74 12.15 -9.52
N THR A 86 5.96 13.19 -10.31
CA THR A 86 6.76 13.14 -11.54
C THR A 86 8.27 12.93 -11.30
N ASN A 87 8.77 13.25 -10.10
CA ASN A 87 10.20 13.21 -9.75
C ASN A 87 10.71 11.80 -9.39
N ALA A 88 10.11 10.74 -9.94
CA ALA A 88 10.41 9.33 -9.60
C ALA A 88 11.90 8.95 -9.68
N ARG A 89 12.68 9.63 -10.53
CA ARG A 89 14.15 9.48 -10.66
C ARG A 89 14.92 9.90 -9.39
N GLN A 90 14.41 10.85 -8.62
CA GLN A 90 15.07 11.36 -7.41
C GLN A 90 14.98 10.40 -6.21
N PHE A 91 14.20 9.31 -6.31
CA PHE A 91 13.95 8.38 -5.20
C PHE A 91 15.20 8.02 -4.39
N LYS A 92 16.31 7.66 -5.04
CA LYS A 92 17.53 7.22 -4.32
C LYS A 92 18.14 8.33 -3.47
N ALA A 93 18.09 9.59 -3.91
CA ALA A 93 18.56 10.72 -3.13
C ALA A 93 17.60 11.02 -1.97
N VAL A 94 16.29 11.10 -2.24
CA VAL A 94 15.26 11.37 -1.23
C VAL A 94 15.22 10.26 -0.15
N PHE A 95 15.36 9.00 -0.55
CA PHE A 95 15.38 7.85 0.36
C PHE A 95 16.64 7.81 1.24
N ASN A 96 17.81 8.08 0.67
CA ASN A 96 19.04 8.15 1.44
C ASN A 96 18.96 9.27 2.50
N GLU A 97 18.45 10.45 2.12
CA GLU A 97 18.34 11.58 3.04
C GLU A 97 17.22 11.39 4.09
N ALA A 98 16.08 10.79 3.70
CA ALA A 98 15.05 10.38 4.66
C ALA A 98 15.57 9.33 5.66
N GLN A 99 16.43 8.39 5.23
CA GLN A 99 17.09 7.44 6.14
C GLN A 99 18.07 8.15 7.10
N THR A 100 18.77 9.20 6.66
CA THR A 100 19.58 10.05 7.55
C THR A 100 18.71 10.69 8.64
N GLN A 101 17.59 11.31 8.26
CA GLN A 101 16.69 12.00 9.20
C GLN A 101 15.94 11.03 10.13
N LEU A 102 15.49 9.87 9.64
CA LEU A 102 14.88 8.83 10.46
C LEU A 102 15.85 8.31 11.55
N ARG A 103 17.12 8.07 11.18
CA ARG A 103 18.14 7.63 12.14
C ARG A 103 18.52 8.73 13.13
N GLY A 104 18.78 9.94 12.64
CA GLY A 104 19.28 11.06 13.44
C GLY A 104 18.25 11.67 14.39
N THR A 105 16.99 11.80 13.96
CA THR A 105 15.93 12.46 14.74
C THR A 105 15.02 11.48 15.48
N PHE A 106 14.72 10.32 14.87
CA PHE A 106 13.71 9.38 15.38
C PHE A 106 14.27 8.06 15.90
N GLY A 107 15.57 7.79 15.72
CA GLY A 107 16.17 6.50 16.10
C GLY A 107 15.61 5.31 15.32
N MET A 108 15.17 5.53 14.08
CA MET A 108 14.52 4.50 13.23
C MET A 108 15.14 4.40 11.84
N GLU A 109 14.84 3.31 11.11
CA GLU A 109 15.21 3.12 9.70
C GLU A 109 14.08 2.48 8.89
N MET A 110 14.04 2.73 7.57
CA MET A 110 13.21 1.96 6.65
C MET A 110 13.94 0.66 6.25
N THR A 111 13.56 -0.47 6.83
CA THR A 111 14.13 -1.79 6.52
C THR A 111 13.31 -2.45 5.40
N GLU A 112 13.98 -3.01 4.38
CA GLU A 112 13.30 -3.67 3.25
C GLU A 112 12.77 -5.06 3.65
N LEU A 113 11.49 -5.32 3.38
CA LEU A 113 10.91 -6.65 3.58
C LEU A 113 11.42 -7.63 2.51
N PRO A 114 11.73 -8.89 2.86
CA PRO A 114 12.09 -9.90 1.87
C PRO A 114 10.93 -10.15 0.91
N GLN A 115 11.23 -10.33 -0.38
CA GLN A 115 10.20 -10.76 -1.35
C GLN A 115 9.59 -12.10 -0.89
N LYS A 116 8.27 -12.24 -0.99
CA LYS A 116 7.59 -13.55 -0.88
C LYS A 116 7.96 -14.42 -2.08
N GLU A 117 9.14 -15.03 -2.02
CA GLU A 117 9.59 -16.06 -2.94
C GLU A 117 8.56 -17.20 -2.96
N LYS A 118 7.78 -17.30 -4.05
CA LYS A 118 6.94 -18.46 -4.37
C LYS A 118 7.79 -19.65 -4.83
N VAL A 119 8.86 -19.92 -4.10
CA VAL A 119 9.90 -20.88 -4.43
C VAL A 119 9.44 -22.26 -4.00
N THR A 120 9.13 -23.10 -4.99
CA THR A 120 8.89 -24.53 -4.78
C THR A 120 10.15 -25.18 -4.16
N LEU A 121 9.97 -26.27 -3.42
CA LEU A 121 11.07 -26.94 -2.71
C LEU A 121 12.24 -27.34 -3.64
N ALA A 122 11.95 -27.63 -4.91
CA ALA A 122 12.94 -27.89 -5.96
C ALA A 122 13.74 -26.62 -6.33
N GLN A 123 13.07 -25.49 -6.56
CA GLN A 123 13.73 -24.21 -6.85
C GLN A 123 14.63 -23.75 -5.69
N ARG A 124 14.26 -24.03 -4.42
CA ARG A 124 15.05 -23.65 -3.24
C ARG A 124 16.43 -24.31 -3.22
N ARG A 125 16.54 -25.55 -3.74
CA ARG A 125 17.81 -26.28 -3.90
C ARG A 125 18.61 -25.85 -5.14
N ALA A 126 17.96 -25.26 -6.14
CA ALA A 126 18.64 -24.71 -7.32
C ALA A 126 19.20 -23.30 -7.04
N ALA A 127 18.42 -22.44 -6.38
CA ALA A 127 18.77 -21.05 -6.09
C ALA A 127 20.05 -20.91 -5.23
N GLN A 128 20.32 -21.88 -4.34
CA GLN A 128 21.56 -21.94 -3.55
C GLN A 128 22.85 -22.03 -4.39
N LYS A 129 22.77 -22.31 -5.70
CA LYS A 129 23.92 -22.32 -6.62
C LYS A 129 24.03 -21.08 -7.50
N SER A 130 23.09 -20.14 -7.40
CA SER A 130 23.06 -18.93 -8.23
C SER A 130 23.08 -17.69 -7.35
N GLN A 131 24.18 -16.93 -7.39
CA GLN A 131 24.32 -15.64 -6.71
C GLN A 131 23.51 -14.56 -7.45
N ALA A 132 22.19 -14.69 -7.43
CA ALA A 132 21.28 -13.77 -8.09
C ALA A 132 21.23 -12.43 -7.34
N THR A 133 21.52 -11.33 -8.04
CA THR A 133 21.40 -9.97 -7.49
C THR A 133 19.98 -9.74 -6.99
N GLN A 134 19.81 -9.66 -5.67
CA GLN A 134 18.49 -9.46 -5.07
C GLN A 134 17.87 -8.17 -5.58
N LYS A 135 16.70 -8.28 -6.20
CA LYS A 135 15.91 -7.12 -6.59
C LYS A 135 15.19 -6.60 -5.36
N SER A 136 15.16 -5.28 -5.19
CA SER A 136 14.31 -4.60 -4.22
C SER A 136 12.89 -5.19 -4.26
N SER A 137 12.32 -5.46 -3.09
CA SER A 137 10.96 -5.97 -2.97
C SER A 137 9.93 -4.90 -3.31
N GLY A 138 10.27 -3.63 -3.09
CA GLY A 138 9.35 -2.52 -3.18
C GLY A 138 8.45 -2.36 -1.95
N PHE A 139 8.76 -3.04 -0.86
CA PHE A 139 8.05 -2.98 0.42
C PHE A 139 9.04 -2.77 1.57
N TRP A 140 8.78 -1.77 2.40
CA TRP A 140 9.55 -1.48 3.60
C TRP A 140 8.66 -1.48 4.84
N ILE A 141 9.25 -1.71 6.00
CA ILE A 141 8.69 -1.36 7.30
C ILE A 141 9.63 -0.35 7.98
N LEU A 142 9.12 0.38 8.97
CA LEU A 142 9.99 1.16 9.84
C LEU A 142 10.48 0.24 10.97
N THR A 143 11.73 0.37 11.41
CA THR A 143 12.27 -0.40 12.53
C THR A 143 13.14 0.47 13.44
N SER A 144 13.23 0.12 14.72
CA SER A 144 14.03 0.87 15.69
C SER A 144 15.52 0.51 15.63
N VAL A 145 16.37 1.50 15.34
CA VAL A 145 17.83 1.37 15.43
C VAL A 145 18.37 1.69 16.83
N LEU A 146 17.49 1.96 17.79
CA LEU A 146 17.90 2.16 19.18
C LEU A 146 18.51 0.86 19.76
N PRO A 147 19.61 0.95 20.53
CA PRO A 147 20.17 -0.17 21.27
C PRO A 147 19.14 -0.90 22.15
N GLU A 148 19.29 -2.22 22.32
CA GLU A 148 18.31 -3.10 22.97
C GLU A 148 17.80 -2.60 24.34
N ARG A 149 18.69 -2.01 25.15
CA ARG A 149 18.37 -1.39 26.45
C ARG A 149 17.33 -0.26 26.40
N PHE A 150 17.00 0.26 25.22
CA PHE A 150 16.00 1.29 24.99
C PHE A 150 14.77 0.77 24.23
N ARG A 151 14.72 -0.53 23.90
CA ARG A 151 13.57 -1.20 23.26
C ARG A 151 12.57 -1.76 24.29
N GLN A 152 12.49 -1.13 25.46
CA GLN A 152 11.55 -1.50 26.51
C GLN A 152 10.17 -0.87 26.23
N PRO A 153 9.03 -1.53 26.51
CA PRO A 153 7.69 -0.98 26.28
C PRO A 153 7.42 0.36 27.01
N GLU A 154 8.15 0.62 28.09
CA GLU A 154 8.14 1.89 28.85
C GLU A 154 8.72 3.09 28.06
N ILE A 155 9.56 2.81 27.05
CA ILE A 155 10.30 3.80 26.24
C ILE A 155 9.73 3.84 24.81
N LEU A 156 9.42 2.66 24.25
CA LEU A 156 8.77 2.49 22.95
C LEU A 156 7.37 1.87 23.16
N PRO A 157 6.34 2.68 23.46
CA PRO A 157 4.97 2.18 23.57
C PRO A 157 4.43 1.70 22.21
N PRO A 158 3.43 0.81 22.20
CA PRO A 158 2.85 0.24 20.98
C PRO A 158 2.23 1.30 20.05
N SER A 159 2.52 1.19 18.75
CA SER A 159 1.99 2.06 17.68
C SER A 159 0.47 1.86 17.49
N GLN A 160 -0.33 2.89 17.73
CA GLN A 160 -1.81 2.88 17.60
C GLN A 160 -2.54 1.85 18.47
N ALA A 161 -2.26 1.81 19.77
CA ALA A 161 -3.12 1.15 20.76
C ALA A 161 -3.84 2.18 21.66
N PRO A 162 -5.18 2.35 21.58
CA PRO A 162 -5.92 3.25 22.46
C PRO A 162 -6.03 2.72 23.90
N THR A 163 -5.85 1.41 24.10
CA THR A 163 -5.78 0.75 25.41
C THR A 163 -4.72 -0.34 25.42
N SER A 164 -4.10 -0.60 26.58
CA SER A 164 -3.14 -1.71 26.74
C SER A 164 -3.77 -3.09 26.54
N GLU A 165 -5.09 -3.21 26.71
CA GLU A 165 -5.81 -4.46 26.49
C GLU A 165 -5.83 -4.83 25.00
N LEU A 166 -6.17 -3.87 24.13
CA LEU A 166 -6.21 -4.11 22.68
C LEU A 166 -4.84 -4.52 22.13
N GLU A 167 -3.75 -3.94 22.67
CA GLU A 167 -2.41 -4.39 22.33
C GLU A 167 -2.12 -5.83 22.79
N SER A 168 -2.56 -6.19 24.00
CA SER A 168 -2.37 -7.55 24.53
C SER A 168 -3.13 -8.60 23.69
N GLN A 169 -4.32 -8.25 23.19
CA GLN A 169 -5.11 -9.11 22.30
C GLN A 169 -4.42 -9.27 20.93
N TYR A 170 -3.95 -8.17 20.33
CA TYR A 170 -3.19 -8.20 19.07
C TYR A 170 -1.87 -8.99 19.22
N THR A 171 -1.15 -8.79 20.33
CA THR A 171 0.10 -9.48 20.66
C THR A 171 -0.10 -10.97 20.89
N GLY A 172 -1.15 -11.36 21.61
CA GLY A 172 -1.54 -12.76 21.75
C GLY A 172 -1.84 -13.41 20.38
N LEU A 173 -2.59 -12.72 19.52
CA LEU A 173 -2.95 -13.23 18.20
C LEU A 173 -1.74 -13.43 17.28
N TYR A 174 -0.87 -12.42 17.10
CA TYR A 174 0.30 -12.61 16.23
C TYR A 174 1.31 -13.60 16.82
N THR A 175 1.48 -13.64 18.14
CA THR A 175 2.39 -14.59 18.80
C THR A 175 1.88 -16.03 18.62
N PHE A 176 0.57 -16.25 18.72
CA PHE A 176 -0.06 -17.54 18.44
C PHE A 176 0.12 -17.95 16.97
N VAL A 177 -0.16 -17.06 16.01
CA VAL A 177 0.02 -17.31 14.57
C VAL A 177 1.48 -17.64 14.23
N VAL A 178 2.44 -16.87 14.74
CA VAL A 178 3.88 -17.13 14.55
C VAL A 178 4.29 -18.47 15.18
N SER A 179 3.74 -18.81 16.36
CA SER A 179 3.99 -20.10 17.02
C SER A 179 3.44 -21.27 16.21
N LEU A 180 2.23 -21.17 15.64
CA LEU A 180 1.68 -22.19 14.73
C LEU A 180 2.54 -22.37 13.48
N ILE A 181 2.98 -21.27 12.86
CA ILE A 181 3.87 -21.31 11.69
C ILE A 181 5.20 -21.98 12.04
N PHE A 182 5.80 -21.64 13.19
CA PHE A 182 7.05 -22.22 13.68
C PHE A 182 6.92 -23.73 13.94
N LEU A 183 5.87 -24.15 14.67
CA LEU A 183 5.57 -25.56 14.96
C LEU A 183 5.28 -26.39 13.70
N ASN A 184 4.76 -25.77 12.63
CA ASN A 184 4.57 -26.41 11.32
C ASN A 184 5.85 -26.41 10.43
N GLY A 185 7.02 -26.15 11.01
CA GLY A 185 8.30 -26.16 10.27
C GLY A 185 8.60 -24.86 9.52
N GLY A 186 8.04 -23.74 9.97
CA GLY A 186 8.28 -22.40 9.43
C GLY A 186 7.41 -22.02 8.23
N MET A 187 6.44 -22.85 7.83
CA MET A 187 5.47 -22.54 6.77
C MET A 187 4.12 -23.20 7.06
N LEU A 188 3.03 -22.43 6.94
CA LEU A 188 1.66 -22.90 7.10
C LEU A 188 0.82 -22.34 5.93
N PRO A 189 0.05 -23.16 5.19
CA PRO A 189 -0.85 -22.67 4.14
C PRO A 189 -1.98 -21.82 4.72
N ASP A 190 -2.41 -20.81 3.96
CA ASP A 190 -3.46 -19.85 4.33
C ASP A 190 -4.76 -20.53 4.79
N ALA A 191 -5.18 -21.61 4.12
CA ALA A 191 -6.35 -22.42 4.48
C ALA A 191 -6.15 -23.34 5.71
N LYS A 192 -5.14 -23.07 6.54
CA LYS A 192 -4.86 -23.72 7.84
C LYS A 192 -4.52 -22.70 8.94
N LEU A 193 -4.76 -21.41 8.68
CA LEU A 193 -4.67 -20.30 9.64
C LEU A 193 -6.08 -19.79 9.99
#